data_AF-A0A257VBL6-F1
#
_entry.id   AF-A0A257VBL6-F1
#
_cell.length_a   1.000
_cell.length_b   1.000
_cell.length_c   1.000
_cell.angle_alpha   90.00
_cell.angle_beta   90.00
_cell.angle_gamma   90.00
#
_symmetry.space_group_name_H-M   'P 1'
#
loop_
_entity.id
_entity.type
_entity.pdbx_description
1 polymer ?
#
loop_
_entity_poly.entity_id
_entity_poly.type
_entity_poly.pdbx_seq_one_letter_code
_entity_poly.pdbx_strand_id
1 'polypeptide(L)'
;MRKWLVLAVLAAVALPAVAAQPATHPAPPAAKAAAPAAAANPFFAEWTTPFGVPPFGAIEVAHYLPAFTEGIARERAEVAAIAKNPEAPTFANTVAALDGAGEFLDRVESVFYGQLSAESAPSLREIRETLCAVSMHLPILMLLPIWRIQRP
;
A
#
# COMPACT_ATOMS: atom_id res chain seq x y z
N MET A 1 46.02 -63.35 10.84
CA MET A 1 46.19 -62.15 11.69
C MET A 1 44.95 -61.27 11.49
N ARG A 2 44.23 -60.93 12.60
CA ARG A 2 43.00 -60.08 12.75
C ARG A 2 41.77 -60.52 11.92
N LYS A 3 40.76 -61.29 12.39
CA LYS A 3 39.94 -61.41 13.63
C LYS A 3 38.93 -60.25 13.92
N TRP A 4 37.62 -60.57 13.69
CA TRP A 4 36.34 -60.12 14.35
C TRP A 4 35.59 -58.96 13.64
N LEU A 5 34.37 -59.03 13.08
CA LEU A 5 32.99 -59.47 13.46
C LEU A 5 32.33 -58.56 14.53
N VAL A 6 31.15 -57.98 14.19
CA VAL A 6 29.93 -57.70 15.01
C VAL A 6 29.28 -56.30 14.83
N LEU A 7 28.07 -56.33 14.23
CA LEU A 7 26.77 -55.69 14.52
C LEU A 7 26.57 -54.16 14.71
N ALA A 8 25.60 -53.68 13.90
CA ALA A 8 24.40 -52.89 14.22
C ALA A 8 24.49 -51.59 15.02
N VAL A 9 24.07 -50.47 14.38
CA VAL A 9 23.12 -49.50 14.97
C VAL A 9 22.28 -48.88 13.84
N LEU A 10 20.97 -49.12 13.93
CA LEU A 10 19.92 -48.32 13.29
C LEU A 10 19.89 -46.94 13.95
N ALA A 11 19.98 -45.86 13.17
CA ALA A 11 19.63 -44.53 13.65
C ALA A 11 18.78 -43.83 12.58
N ALA A 12 17.48 -43.77 12.87
CA ALA A 12 16.50 -42.98 12.15
C ALA A 12 16.91 -41.50 12.17
N VAL A 13 17.08 -40.89 10.98
CA VAL A 13 17.15 -39.44 10.88
C VAL A 13 15.73 -38.90 10.94
N ALA A 14 15.34 -38.54 12.17
CA ALA A 14 14.14 -37.80 12.45
C ALA A 14 14.23 -36.38 11.85
N LEU A 15 13.14 -35.96 11.20
CA LEU A 15 12.86 -34.56 10.89
C LEU A 15 13.01 -33.70 12.15
N PRO A 16 13.76 -32.59 12.14
CA PRO A 16 13.59 -31.61 13.19
C PRO A 16 12.25 -30.90 12.94
N ALA A 17 11.30 -31.15 13.85
CA ALA A 17 10.14 -30.30 14.03
C ALA A 17 10.62 -28.86 14.23
N VAL A 18 10.20 -27.95 13.35
CA VAL A 18 10.38 -26.51 13.53
C VAL A 18 9.56 -26.11 14.75
N ALA A 19 10.23 -26.02 15.88
CA ALA A 19 9.67 -25.49 17.11
C ALA A 19 9.26 -24.02 16.86
N ALA A 20 7.99 -23.74 17.12
CA ALA A 20 7.44 -22.40 17.17
C ALA A 20 8.29 -21.53 18.11
N GLN A 21 8.98 -20.54 17.55
CA GLN A 21 9.63 -19.50 18.35
C GLN A 21 8.53 -18.57 18.91
N PRO A 22 8.56 -18.23 20.21
CA PRO A 22 7.70 -17.19 20.74
C PRO A 22 8.14 -15.85 20.14
N ALA A 23 7.23 -15.20 19.43
CA ALA A 23 7.45 -13.88 18.86
C ALA A 23 7.58 -12.85 19.99
N THR A 24 8.80 -12.55 20.43
CA THR A 24 9.09 -11.35 21.22
C THR A 24 9.57 -10.25 20.27
N HIS A 25 8.64 -9.70 19.49
CA HIS A 25 8.78 -8.33 19.00
C HIS A 25 8.17 -7.40 20.06
N PRO A 26 8.92 -6.44 20.61
CA PRO A 26 8.32 -5.41 21.44
C PRO A 26 7.35 -4.59 20.58
N ALA A 27 6.12 -4.43 21.07
CA ALA A 27 5.10 -3.62 20.44
C ALA A 27 5.64 -2.19 20.21
N PRO A 28 5.48 -1.60 19.01
CA PRO A 28 5.82 -0.20 18.79
C PRO A 28 5.02 0.66 19.78
N PRO A 29 5.65 1.69 20.39
CA PRO A 29 4.98 2.53 21.37
C PRO A 29 3.76 3.18 20.71
N ALA A 30 2.63 3.08 21.41
CA ALA A 30 1.33 3.59 21.01
C ALA A 30 1.47 4.98 20.38
N ALA A 31 1.03 5.08 19.12
CA ALA A 31 0.90 6.32 18.38
C ALA A 31 0.18 7.35 19.26
N LYS A 32 0.94 8.37 19.68
CA LYS A 32 0.42 9.47 20.47
C LYS A 32 -0.53 10.28 19.59
N ALA A 33 -1.82 10.11 19.90
CA ALA A 33 -3.00 10.91 19.59
C ALA A 33 -2.85 12.09 18.62
N ALA A 34 -3.69 12.02 17.59
CA ALA A 34 -4.01 13.05 16.60
C ALA A 34 -4.36 14.43 17.19
N ALA A 35 -3.87 15.48 16.51
CA ALA A 35 -4.35 16.87 16.52
C ALA A 35 -3.89 17.56 15.20
N PRO A 36 -4.53 18.66 14.73
CA PRO A 36 -5.13 18.79 13.40
C PRO A 36 -4.10 19.13 12.29
N ALA A 37 -3.80 18.18 11.41
CA ALA A 37 -2.86 18.37 10.29
C ALA A 37 -3.54 18.64 8.93
N ALA A 38 -4.87 18.83 8.89
CA ALA A 38 -5.59 19.02 7.63
C ALA A 38 -5.34 20.38 6.96
N ALA A 39 -4.87 21.40 7.71
CA ALA A 39 -4.71 22.76 7.21
C ALA A 39 -3.28 23.10 6.68
N ALA A 40 -2.31 22.20 6.81
CA ALA A 40 -0.90 22.49 6.49
C ALA A 40 -0.20 21.39 5.67
N ASN A 41 -0.95 20.51 4.99
CA ASN A 41 -0.33 19.48 4.16
C ASN A 41 -0.02 20.02 2.74
N PRO A 42 1.26 20.06 2.31
CA PRO A 42 1.66 20.56 1.00
C PRO A 42 1.08 19.76 -0.18
N PHE A 43 0.57 18.55 0.04
CA PHE A 43 -0.12 17.77 -0.99
C PHE A 43 -1.49 18.35 -1.37
N PHE A 44 -2.17 19.08 -0.46
CA PHE A 44 -3.49 19.67 -0.74
C PHE A 44 -3.42 21.03 -1.44
N ALA A 45 -2.23 21.63 -1.53
CA ALA A 45 -2.00 22.89 -2.22
C ALA A 45 -1.52 22.65 -3.65
N GLU A 46 -1.82 23.58 -4.55
CA GLU A 46 -1.19 23.61 -5.86
C GLU A 46 0.29 23.94 -5.73
N TRP A 47 1.13 23.24 -6.50
CA TRP A 47 2.57 23.45 -6.46
C TRP A 47 2.96 24.57 -7.42
N THR A 48 3.42 25.69 -6.86
CA THR A 48 3.88 26.86 -7.63
C THR A 48 5.37 26.78 -8.04
N THR A 49 6.02 25.65 -7.77
CA THR A 49 7.41 25.40 -8.17
C THR A 49 7.56 25.35 -9.69
N PRO A 50 8.74 25.71 -10.25
CA PRO A 50 9.01 25.53 -11.68
C PRO A 50 8.73 24.08 -12.11
N PHE A 51 8.02 23.90 -13.24
CA PHE A 51 7.64 22.60 -13.80
C PHE A 51 6.69 21.74 -12.95
N GLY A 52 6.04 22.31 -11.93
CA GLY A 52 5.11 21.56 -11.08
C GLY A 52 5.82 20.46 -10.26
N VAL A 53 7.07 20.71 -9.88
CA VAL A 53 7.86 19.79 -9.08
C VAL A 53 7.33 19.71 -7.64
N PRO A 54 7.24 18.52 -7.03
CA PRO A 54 6.86 18.42 -5.63
C PRO A 54 7.80 19.25 -4.73
N PRO A 55 7.29 20.06 -3.79
CA PRO A 55 8.13 20.82 -2.87
C PRO A 55 8.74 19.89 -1.80
N PHE A 56 9.70 19.04 -2.18
CA PHE A 56 10.30 18.01 -1.31
C PHE A 56 10.82 18.55 0.02
N GLY A 57 11.30 19.80 0.07
CA GLY A 57 11.76 20.44 1.30
C GLY A 57 10.67 20.78 2.32
N ALA A 58 9.40 20.79 1.92
CA ALA A 58 8.24 21.01 2.80
C ALA A 58 7.47 19.72 3.12
N ILE A 59 7.78 18.61 2.44
CA ILE A 59 7.08 17.34 2.59
C ILE A 59 7.72 16.54 3.71
N GLU A 60 7.00 16.40 4.81
CA GLU A 60 7.38 15.55 5.93
C GLU A 60 6.70 14.17 5.85
N VAL A 61 7.29 13.19 6.54
CA VAL A 61 6.77 11.82 6.60
C VAL A 61 5.33 11.77 7.12
N ALA A 62 4.99 12.64 8.07
CA ALA A 62 3.65 12.76 8.65
C ALA A 62 2.57 13.20 7.65
N HIS A 63 2.96 13.79 6.51
CA HIS A 63 2.02 14.27 5.49
C HIS A 63 1.55 13.17 4.53
N TYR A 64 2.27 12.05 4.43
CA TYR A 64 1.91 10.98 3.49
C TYR A 64 0.61 10.27 3.89
N LEU A 65 0.51 9.77 5.12
CA LEU A 65 -0.67 9.01 5.56
C LEU A 65 -2.01 9.77 5.36
N PRO A 66 -2.15 11.05 5.78
CA PRO A 66 -3.37 11.80 5.52
C PRO A 66 -3.59 12.09 4.03
N ALA A 67 -2.52 12.31 3.25
CA ALA A 67 -2.65 12.52 1.80
C ALA A 67 -3.12 11.25 1.07
N PHE A 68 -2.57 10.08 1.42
CA PHE A 68 -3.02 8.79 0.89
C PHE A 68 -4.49 8.51 1.23
N THR A 69 -4.87 8.74 2.50
CA THR A 69 -6.25 8.51 2.95
C THR A 69 -7.24 9.38 2.18
N GLU A 70 -6.92 10.65 1.99
CA GLU A 70 -7.72 11.58 1.21
C GLU A 70 -7.73 11.21 -0.28
N GLY A 71 -6.60 10.82 -0.86
CA GLY A 71 -6.52 10.42 -2.27
C GLY A 71 -7.38 9.20 -2.59
N ILE A 72 -7.33 8.17 -1.74
CA ILE A 72 -8.20 6.99 -1.87
C ILE A 72 -9.68 7.40 -1.73
N ALA A 73 -10.01 8.33 -0.82
CA ALA A 73 -11.38 8.79 -0.66
C ALA A 73 -11.89 9.54 -1.91
N ARG A 74 -11.04 10.38 -2.52
CA ARG A 74 -11.36 11.12 -3.75
C ARG A 74 -11.52 10.20 -4.95
N GLU A 75 -10.58 9.31 -5.19
CA GLU A 75 -10.64 8.32 -6.28
C GLU A 75 -11.93 7.48 -6.17
N ARG A 76 -12.27 7.02 -4.96
CA ARG A 76 -13.52 6.28 -4.75
C ARG A 76 -14.76 7.11 -5.05
N ALA A 77 -14.75 8.40 -4.75
CA ALA A 77 -15.85 9.29 -5.05
C ALA A 77 -15.98 9.54 -6.57
N GLU A 78 -14.86 9.71 -7.26
CA GLU A 78 -14.78 9.86 -8.72
C GLU A 78 -15.29 8.61 -9.44
N VAL A 79 -14.79 7.43 -9.07
CA VAL A 79 -15.25 6.14 -9.61
C VAL A 79 -16.73 5.92 -9.31
N ALA A 80 -17.21 6.28 -8.11
CA ALA A 80 -18.63 6.17 -7.78
C ALA A 80 -19.50 7.13 -8.59
N ALA A 81 -19.00 8.33 -8.93
CA ALA A 81 -19.70 9.27 -9.79
C ALA A 81 -19.80 8.75 -11.23
N ILE A 82 -18.71 8.19 -11.77
CA ILE A 82 -18.68 7.54 -13.08
C ILE A 82 -19.66 6.37 -13.13
N ALA A 83 -19.64 5.49 -12.11
CA ALA A 83 -20.51 4.33 -12.04
C ALA A 83 -22.00 4.67 -11.86
N LYS A 84 -22.32 5.86 -11.34
CA LYS A 84 -23.69 6.34 -11.13
C LYS A 84 -24.17 7.27 -12.26
N ASN A 85 -23.38 7.47 -13.32
CA ASN A 85 -23.79 8.28 -14.46
C ASN A 85 -25.04 7.66 -15.12
N PRO A 86 -26.18 8.37 -15.20
CA PRO A 86 -27.41 7.85 -15.80
C PRO A 86 -27.38 7.81 -17.34
N GLU A 87 -26.39 8.45 -17.97
CA GLU A 87 -26.24 8.42 -19.42
C GLU A 87 -25.82 7.03 -19.93
N ALA A 88 -26.09 6.75 -21.22
CA ALA A 88 -25.61 5.52 -21.83
C ALA A 88 -24.06 5.47 -21.78
N PRO A 89 -23.44 4.33 -21.44
CA PRO A 89 -22.00 4.23 -21.35
C PRO A 89 -21.34 4.46 -22.72
N THR A 90 -20.42 5.41 -22.76
CA THR A 90 -19.58 5.77 -23.90
C THR A 90 -18.11 5.63 -23.49
N PHE A 91 -17.21 5.61 -24.48
CA PHE A 91 -15.77 5.61 -24.18
C PHE A 91 -15.37 6.81 -23.30
N ALA A 92 -15.90 8.00 -23.59
CA ALA A 92 -15.57 9.23 -22.87
C ALA A 92 -16.06 9.20 -21.40
N ASN A 93 -17.31 8.78 -21.16
CA ASN A 93 -17.89 8.85 -19.82
C ASN A 93 -17.54 7.66 -18.92
N THR A 94 -16.95 6.59 -19.48
CA THR A 94 -16.60 5.38 -18.73
C THR A 94 -15.10 5.15 -18.77
N VAL A 95 -14.51 4.88 -19.95
CA VAL A 95 -13.10 4.46 -20.04
C VAL A 95 -12.16 5.64 -19.83
N ALA A 96 -12.34 6.73 -20.58
CA ALA A 96 -11.50 7.92 -20.42
C ALA A 96 -11.68 8.58 -19.06
N ALA A 97 -12.90 8.53 -18.51
CA ALA A 97 -13.17 9.04 -17.16
C ALA A 97 -12.48 8.19 -16.07
N LEU A 98 -12.46 6.86 -16.21
CA LEU A 98 -11.75 5.98 -15.28
C LEU A 98 -10.23 6.13 -15.39
N ASP A 99 -9.69 6.33 -16.60
CA ASP A 99 -8.27 6.57 -16.83
C ASP A 99 -7.78 7.90 -16.21
N GLY A 100 -8.67 8.91 -16.17
CA GLY A 100 -8.38 10.19 -15.51
C GLY A 100 -8.73 10.25 -14.03
N ALA A 101 -9.34 9.21 -13.45
CA ALA A 101 -9.68 9.18 -12.03
C ALA A 101 -8.42 8.92 -11.19
N GLY A 102 -8.35 9.51 -10.00
CA GLY A 102 -7.25 9.26 -9.06
C GLY A 102 -6.00 10.13 -9.26
N GLU A 103 -6.04 11.18 -10.10
CA GLU A 103 -4.89 12.07 -10.36
C GLU A 103 -4.21 12.58 -9.08
N PHE A 104 -5.01 12.89 -8.05
CA PHE A 104 -4.49 13.31 -6.75
C PHE A 104 -3.69 12.19 -6.06
N LEU A 105 -4.22 10.96 -6.06
CA LEU A 105 -3.56 9.81 -5.45
C LEU A 105 -2.26 9.49 -6.19
N ASP A 106 -2.29 9.48 -7.53
CA ASP A 106 -1.12 9.26 -8.39
C ASP A 106 0.01 10.26 -8.10
N ARG A 107 -0.35 11.52 -7.86
CA ARG A 107 0.61 12.56 -7.49
C ARG A 107 1.29 12.26 -6.16
N VAL A 108 0.53 11.86 -5.14
CA VAL A 108 1.07 11.50 -3.82
C VAL A 108 1.94 10.25 -3.92
N GLU A 109 1.50 9.25 -4.67
CA GLU A 109 2.23 8.00 -4.92
C GLU A 109 3.56 8.23 -5.62
N SER A 110 3.57 9.05 -6.67
CA SER A 110 4.77 9.39 -7.43
C SER A 110 5.86 9.97 -6.54
N VAL A 111 5.48 10.87 -5.63
CA VAL A 111 6.41 11.48 -4.66
C VAL A 111 6.88 10.46 -3.64
N PHE A 112 5.95 9.70 -3.06
CA PHE A 112 6.25 8.72 -2.03
C PHE A 112 7.19 7.63 -2.53
N TYR A 113 6.87 7.01 -3.68
CA TYR A 113 7.70 5.94 -4.25
C TYR A 113 9.01 6.47 -4.84
N GLY A 114 9.02 7.71 -5.36
CA GLY A 114 10.25 8.40 -5.75
C GLY A 114 11.20 8.56 -4.56
N GLN A 115 10.70 9.08 -3.43
CA GLN A 115 11.48 9.26 -2.21
C GLN A 115 11.91 7.90 -1.62
N LEU A 116 11.01 6.93 -1.57
CA LEU A 116 11.29 5.60 -1.03
C LEU A 116 12.41 4.87 -1.81
N SER A 117 12.47 5.09 -3.12
CA SER A 117 13.50 4.53 -4.01
C SER A 117 14.85 5.23 -3.84
N ALA A 118 14.87 6.53 -3.57
CA ALA A 118 16.08 7.31 -3.37
C ALA A 118 16.65 7.19 -1.95
N GLU A 119 15.78 7.20 -0.94
CA GLU A 119 16.12 7.19 0.48
C GLU A 119 15.12 6.28 1.22
N SER A 120 15.48 5.01 1.41
CA SER A 120 14.65 4.03 2.13
C SER A 120 14.70 4.20 3.65
N ALA A 121 14.35 5.39 4.14
CA ALA A 121 14.22 5.66 5.57
C ALA A 121 13.27 4.64 6.24
N PRO A 122 13.57 4.12 7.46
CA PRO A 122 12.72 3.14 8.14
C PRO A 122 11.26 3.57 8.27
N SER A 123 11.00 4.85 8.53
CA SER A 123 9.66 5.43 8.67
C SER A 123 8.84 5.39 7.38
N LEU A 124 9.46 5.56 6.20
CA LEU A 124 8.77 5.40 4.91
C LEU A 124 8.43 3.93 4.62
N ARG A 125 9.25 2.99 5.09
CA ARG A 125 8.98 1.55 4.95
C ARG A 125 7.79 1.11 5.79
N GLU A 126 7.66 1.60 7.03
CA GLU A 126 6.50 1.34 7.89
C GLU A 126 5.19 1.87 7.27
N ILE A 127 5.24 3.07 6.67
CA ILE A 127 4.10 3.62 5.93
C ILE A 127 3.75 2.72 4.74
N ARG A 128 4.73 2.27 3.96
CA ARG A 128 4.50 1.34 2.85
C ARG A 128 3.85 0.03 3.33
N GLU A 129 4.30 -0.53 4.45
CA GLU A 129 3.72 -1.77 5.00
C GLU A 129 2.26 -1.55 5.40
N THR A 130 1.96 -0.42 6.03
CA THR A 130 0.59 -0.01 6.39
C THR A 130 -0.27 0.16 5.13
N LEU A 131 0.22 0.87 4.12
CA LEU A 131 -0.48 1.08 2.85
C LEU A 131 -0.67 -0.23 2.09
N CYS A 132 0.32 -1.12 2.09
CA CYS A 132 0.21 -2.44 1.45
C CYS A 132 -0.88 -3.28 2.12
N ALA A 133 -0.97 -3.27 3.46
CA ALA A 133 -2.04 -3.97 4.17
C ALA A 133 -3.44 -3.42 3.82
N VAL A 134 -3.57 -2.10 3.67
CA VAL A 134 -4.83 -1.44 3.25
C VAL A 134 -5.14 -1.72 1.77
N SER A 135 -4.15 -1.58 0.90
CA SER A 135 -4.26 -1.80 -0.54
C SER A 135 -4.59 -3.24 -0.87
N MET A 136 -4.01 -4.24 -0.20
CA MET A 136 -4.33 -5.65 -0.42
C MET A 136 -5.79 -6.02 -0.13
N HIS A 137 -6.51 -5.21 0.66
CA HIS A 137 -7.94 -5.37 0.87
C HIS A 137 -8.79 -4.74 -0.26
N LEU A 138 -8.25 -3.76 -1.01
CA LEU A 138 -8.98 -2.93 -1.97
C LEU A 138 -9.24 -3.53 -3.37
N PRO A 139 -8.37 -4.33 -4.03
CA PRO A 139 -8.66 -4.82 -5.38
C PRO A 139 -9.83 -5.80 -5.41
N ILE A 140 -10.17 -6.41 -4.28
CA ILE A 140 -11.38 -7.23 -4.13
C ILE A 140 -12.64 -6.38 -4.36
N LEU A 141 -12.70 -5.13 -3.90
CA LEU A 141 -13.88 -4.28 -4.07
C LEU A 141 -13.98 -3.65 -5.46
N MET A 142 -12.85 -3.28 -6.08
CA MET A 142 -12.85 -2.75 -7.45
C MET A 142 -13.25 -3.80 -8.50
N LEU A 143 -12.81 -5.04 -8.32
CA LEU A 143 -13.02 -6.10 -9.33
C LEU A 143 -14.34 -6.86 -9.13
N LEU A 144 -14.98 -6.77 -7.96
CA LEU A 144 -16.26 -7.44 -7.68
C LEU A 144 -17.40 -7.10 -8.66
N PRO A 145 -17.69 -5.82 -9.01
CA PRO A 145 -18.81 -5.50 -9.89
C PRO A 145 -18.56 -5.89 -11.36
N ILE A 146 -17.33 -5.74 -11.86
CA ILE A 146 -16.96 -6.11 -13.24
C ILE A 146 -16.91 -7.63 -13.41
N TRP A 147 -16.32 -8.34 -12.44
CA TRP A 147 -16.21 -9.80 -12.49
C TRP A 147 -17.56 -10.51 -12.30
N ARG A 148 -18.49 -9.90 -11.55
CA ARG A 148 -19.86 -10.41 -11.37
C ARG A 148 -20.70 -10.38 -12.66
N ILE A 149 -20.34 -9.56 -13.65
CA ILE A 149 -21.02 -9.48 -14.95
C ILE A 149 -20.50 -10.53 -15.95
N GLN A 150 -19.28 -11.07 -15.75
CA GLN A 150 -18.58 -11.94 -16.69
C GLN A 150 -18.57 -13.43 -16.30
N ARG A 151 -19.24 -13.83 -15.21
CA ARG A 151 -19.39 -15.25 -14.83
C ARG A 151 -20.67 -15.82 -15.45
N PRO A 152 -20.58 -16.87 -16.29
CA PRO A 152 -21.76 -17.57 -16.81
C PRO A 152 -22.55 -18.26 -15.68
#